data_AF-A0A8H2ZH70-F1
#
_entry.id   AF-A0A8H2ZH70-F1
#
_cell.length_a   1.000
_cell.length_b   1.000
_cell.length_c   1.000
_cell.angle_alpha   90.00
_cell.angle_beta   90.00
_cell.angle_gamma   90.00
#
_symmetry.space_group_name_H-M   'P 1'
#
loop_
_entity.id
_entity.type
_entity.pdbx_description
1 polymer ?
#
loop_
_entity_poly.entity_id
_entity_poly.type
_entity_poly.pdbx_seq_one_letter_code
_entity_poly.pdbx_strand_id
1 'polypeptide(L)'
;MENLDQEFNLSQSISSIAAQREKFNTNNVQSSLNEIMDATVGIEQENEKYLKEEEETLFKLQKKVKEQQETVESLNRELLKLKEDTDSILQQDKLMDLVAELDFIEKKNLQVKNSNDKRINELADQYNKDGENSQTPIDTINLIDRDENEAAQKILEDPVSRANILKLKLFRSLGVVIDVKAEQVFIEESDKLDVLMLNEGYSNYFKTKYIWERIKTNKDKLDVV
;
A
#
# COMPACT_ATOMS: atom_id res chain seq x y z
N MET A 1 -51.65 -55.20 83.92
CA MET A 1 -50.60 -55.54 82.93
C MET A 1 -50.49 -54.46 81.86
N GLU A 2 -51.58 -53.85 81.39
CA GLU A 2 -51.53 -52.76 80.38
C GLU A 2 -50.63 -51.56 80.71
N ASN A 3 -50.55 -51.12 81.97
CA ASN A 3 -49.68 -49.98 82.34
C ASN A 3 -48.18 -50.24 82.17
N LEU A 4 -47.72 -51.49 82.34
CA LEU A 4 -46.30 -51.84 82.19
C LEU A 4 -45.88 -51.88 80.71
N ASP A 5 -46.75 -52.37 79.83
CA ASP A 5 -46.49 -52.38 78.39
C ASP A 5 -46.51 -50.96 77.80
N GLN A 6 -47.31 -50.06 78.38
CA GLN A 6 -47.36 -48.66 77.99
C GLN A 6 -46.11 -47.89 78.44
N GLU A 7 -45.63 -48.10 79.66
CA GLU A 7 -44.37 -47.52 80.17
C GLU A 7 -43.13 -48.02 79.42
N PHE A 8 -43.10 -49.30 79.03
CA PHE A 8 -42.01 -49.88 78.23
C PHE A 8 -41.93 -49.26 76.83
N ASN A 9 -43.07 -49.06 76.16
CA ASN A 9 -43.13 -48.40 74.85
C ASN A 9 -42.72 -46.91 74.91
N LEU A 10 -43.12 -46.20 75.98
CA LEU A 10 -42.69 -44.83 76.23
C LEU A 10 -41.18 -44.73 76.46
N SER A 11 -40.61 -45.65 77.26
CA SER A 11 -39.17 -45.68 77.56
C SER A 11 -38.32 -45.97 76.31
N GLN A 12 -38.76 -46.90 75.46
CA GLN A 12 -38.10 -47.20 74.19
C GLN A 12 -38.18 -46.02 73.21
N SER A 13 -39.30 -45.29 73.18
CA SER A 13 -39.47 -44.08 72.36
C SER A 13 -38.59 -42.93 72.86
N ILE A 14 -38.50 -42.71 74.17
CA ILE A 14 -37.62 -41.69 74.78
C ILE A 14 -36.16 -42.00 74.48
N SER A 15 -35.74 -43.27 74.58
CA SER A 15 -34.38 -43.70 74.21
C SER A 15 -34.08 -43.48 72.73
N SER A 16 -35.04 -43.77 71.84
CA SER A 16 -34.91 -43.51 70.40
C SER A 16 -34.75 -42.01 70.08
N ILE A 17 -35.53 -41.16 70.73
CA ILE A 17 -35.44 -39.70 70.60
C ILE A 17 -34.09 -39.18 71.12
N ALA A 18 -33.60 -39.70 72.25
CA ALA A 18 -32.28 -39.34 72.78
C ALA A 18 -31.15 -39.75 71.82
N ALA A 19 -31.20 -40.95 71.25
CA ALA A 19 -30.23 -41.41 70.27
C ALA A 19 -30.28 -40.64 68.95
N GLN A 20 -31.48 -40.22 68.50
CA GLN A 20 -31.63 -39.34 67.34
C GLN A 20 -31.03 -37.95 67.61
N ARG A 21 -31.23 -37.41 68.82
CA ARG A 21 -30.66 -36.12 69.23
C ARG A 21 -29.14 -36.16 69.32
N GLU A 22 -28.57 -37.27 69.78
CA GLU A 22 -27.11 -37.47 69.82
C GLU A 22 -26.51 -37.60 68.41
N LYS A 23 -27.21 -38.26 67.48
CA LYS A 23 -26.82 -38.34 66.07
C LYS A 23 -27.00 -37.02 65.32
N PHE A 24 -27.86 -36.13 65.81
CA PHE A 24 -28.06 -34.81 65.23
C PHE A 24 -26.89 -33.89 65.61
N ASN A 25 -25.84 -33.94 64.81
CA ASN A 25 -24.63 -33.16 65.04
C ASN A 25 -24.77 -31.74 64.47
N THR A 26 -25.35 -30.84 65.27
CA THR A 26 -25.51 -29.42 64.93
C THR A 26 -24.17 -28.74 64.62
N ASN A 27 -23.07 -29.18 65.24
CA ASN A 27 -21.75 -28.61 65.02
C ASN A 27 -21.22 -28.93 63.62
N ASN A 28 -21.51 -30.12 63.09
CA ASN A 28 -21.15 -30.47 61.71
C ASN A 28 -21.92 -29.60 60.71
N VAL A 29 -23.22 -29.42 60.94
CA VAL A 29 -24.05 -28.52 60.10
C VAL A 29 -23.50 -27.09 60.15
N GLN A 30 -23.15 -26.59 61.33
CA GLN A 30 -22.59 -25.25 61.49
C GLN A 30 -21.22 -25.10 60.79
N SER A 31 -20.35 -26.12 60.87
CA SER A 31 -19.07 -26.13 60.15
C SER A 31 -19.27 -26.09 58.64
N SER A 32 -20.15 -26.94 58.10
CA SER A 32 -20.47 -26.93 56.67
C SER A 32 -21.12 -25.62 56.22
N LEU A 33 -21.94 -24.99 57.08
CA LEU A 33 -22.54 -23.69 56.77
C LEU A 33 -21.48 -22.58 56.72
N ASN A 34 -20.51 -22.61 57.65
CA ASN A 34 -19.37 -21.70 57.61
C ASN A 34 -18.50 -21.92 56.38
N GLU A 35 -18.22 -23.17 55.99
CA GLU A 35 -17.49 -23.48 54.75
C GLU A 35 -18.22 -22.98 53.50
N ILE A 36 -19.55 -23.14 53.45
CA ILE A 36 -20.38 -22.58 52.36
C ILE A 36 -20.31 -21.05 52.38
N MET A 37 -20.33 -20.43 53.55
CA MET A 37 -20.25 -18.98 53.69
C MET A 37 -18.89 -18.46 53.20
N ASP A 38 -17.79 -19.10 53.59
CA ASP A 38 -16.45 -18.77 53.13
C ASP A 38 -16.32 -18.97 51.61
N ALA A 39 -16.87 -20.06 51.06
CA ALA A 39 -16.92 -20.29 49.62
C ALA A 39 -17.75 -19.22 48.89
N THR A 40 -18.88 -18.80 49.48
CA THR A 40 -19.74 -17.75 48.91
C THR A 40 -19.00 -16.41 48.88
N VAL A 41 -18.32 -16.05 49.97
CA VAL A 41 -17.49 -14.84 50.03
C VAL A 41 -16.33 -14.91 49.02
N GLY A 42 -15.70 -16.08 48.86
CA GLY A 42 -14.67 -16.29 47.85
C GLY A 42 -15.20 -16.06 46.42
N ILE A 43 -16.37 -16.61 46.10
CA ILE A 43 -17.03 -16.41 44.80
C ILE A 43 -17.40 -14.94 44.59
N GLU A 44 -17.89 -14.24 45.62
CA GLU A 44 -18.22 -12.82 45.54
C GLU A 44 -16.97 -11.97 45.24
N GLN A 45 -15.86 -12.23 45.92
CA GLN A 45 -14.59 -11.52 45.68
C GLN A 45 -14.04 -11.80 44.28
N GLU A 46 -14.12 -13.05 43.81
CA GLU A 46 -13.68 -13.43 42.48
C GLU A 46 -14.54 -12.78 41.39
N ASN A 47 -15.86 -12.76 41.57
CA ASN A 47 -16.78 -12.04 40.69
C ASN A 47 -16.49 -10.54 40.65
N GLU A 48 -16.24 -9.91 41.80
CA GLU A 48 -15.91 -8.48 41.85
C GLU A 48 -14.60 -8.18 41.11
N LYS A 49 -13.62 -9.08 41.22
CA LYS A 49 -12.36 -8.97 40.47
C LYS A 49 -12.58 -9.10 38.96
N TYR A 50 -13.34 -10.10 38.53
CA TYR A 50 -13.68 -10.27 37.11
C TYR A 50 -14.45 -9.06 36.56
N LEU A 51 -15.38 -8.51 37.34
CA LEU A 51 -16.13 -7.30 36.96
C LEU A 51 -15.18 -6.11 36.74
N LYS A 52 -14.23 -5.89 37.65
CA LYS A 52 -13.22 -4.83 37.52
C LYS A 52 -12.32 -5.02 36.30
N GLU A 53 -11.86 -6.24 36.06
CA GLU A 53 -11.06 -6.56 34.87
C GLU A 53 -11.85 -6.32 33.58
N GLU A 54 -13.12 -6.73 33.54
CA GLU A 54 -14.01 -6.50 32.41
C GLU A 54 -14.27 -5.00 32.18
N GLU A 55 -14.54 -4.23 33.24
CA GLU A 55 -14.68 -2.77 33.19
C GLU A 55 -13.43 -2.08 32.63
N GLU A 56 -12.24 -2.49 33.04
CA GLU A 56 -10.99 -1.97 32.48
C GLU A 56 -10.85 -2.29 30.99
N THR A 57 -11.21 -3.50 30.57
CA THR A 57 -11.18 -3.88 29.14
C THR A 57 -12.20 -3.10 28.33
N LEU A 58 -13.41 -2.89 28.86
CA LEU A 58 -14.44 -2.05 28.24
C LEU A 58 -13.95 -0.61 28.10
N PHE A 59 -13.31 -0.06 29.13
CA PHE A 59 -12.73 1.29 29.07
C PHE A 59 -11.65 1.41 27.99
N LYS A 60 -10.75 0.42 27.89
CA LYS A 60 -9.73 0.37 26.83
C LYS A 60 -10.37 0.28 25.44
N LEU A 61 -11.42 -0.54 25.29
CA LEU A 61 -12.14 -0.71 24.02
C LEU A 61 -12.87 0.58 23.62
N GLN A 62 -13.56 1.23 24.57
CA GLN A 62 -14.24 2.50 24.37
C GLN A 62 -13.25 3.61 23.96
N LYS A 63 -12.07 3.66 24.58
CA LYS A 63 -11.01 4.58 24.19
C LYS A 63 -10.56 4.33 22.74
N LYS A 64 -10.35 3.07 22.37
CA LYS A 64 -9.96 2.69 21.00
C LYS A 64 -11.03 3.06 19.97
N VAL A 65 -12.31 2.85 20.29
CA VAL A 65 -13.43 3.27 19.43
C VAL A 65 -13.43 4.78 19.25
N LYS A 66 -13.22 5.54 20.32
CA LYS A 66 -13.13 7.01 20.24
C LYS A 66 -11.95 7.47 19.37
N GLU A 67 -10.77 6.89 19.55
CA GLU A 67 -9.60 7.17 18.71
C GLU A 67 -9.88 6.86 17.23
N GLN A 68 -10.51 5.71 16.94
CA GLN A 68 -10.91 5.35 15.58
C GLN A 68 -11.97 6.29 15.01
N GLN A 69 -12.88 6.79 15.83
CA GLN A 69 -13.88 7.76 15.39
C GLN A 69 -13.24 9.11 15.06
N GLU A 70 -12.28 9.56 15.86
CA GLU A 70 -11.50 10.78 15.58
C GLU A 70 -10.68 10.67 14.28
N THR A 71 -10.08 9.50 14.00
CA THR A 71 -9.37 9.29 12.73
C THR A 71 -10.30 9.22 11.52
N VAL A 72 -11.47 8.61 11.66
CA VAL A 72 -12.50 8.63 10.59
C VAL A 72 -12.99 10.05 10.34
N GLU A 73 -13.20 10.85 11.38
CA GLU A 73 -13.58 12.26 11.24
C GLU A 73 -12.47 13.09 10.56
N SER A 74 -11.20 12.85 10.88
CA SER A 74 -10.08 13.55 10.21
C SER A 74 -9.99 13.19 8.73
N LEU A 75 -10.07 11.89 8.40
CA LEU A 75 -10.09 11.41 7.02
C LEU A 75 -11.27 11.98 6.23
N ASN A 76 -12.45 12.07 6.86
CA ASN A 76 -13.62 12.65 6.20
C ASN A 76 -13.43 14.15 5.92
N ARG A 77 -12.79 14.90 6.83
CA ARG A 77 -12.41 16.30 6.58
C ARG A 77 -11.39 16.43 5.45
N GLU A 78 -10.41 15.54 5.37
CA GLU A 78 -9.42 15.52 4.29
C GLU A 78 -10.06 15.20 2.94
N LEU A 79 -10.98 14.23 2.89
CA LEU A 79 -11.75 13.94 1.67
C LEU A 79 -12.59 15.13 1.23
N LEU A 80 -13.21 15.86 2.17
CA LEU A 80 -13.98 17.05 1.85
C LEU A 80 -13.08 18.14 1.25
N LYS A 81 -11.89 18.36 1.82
CA LYS A 81 -10.89 19.29 1.29
C LYS A 81 -10.41 18.87 -0.10
N LEU A 82 -10.09 17.60 -0.30
CA LEU A 82 -9.65 17.10 -1.61
C LEU A 82 -10.73 17.28 -2.68
N LYS A 83 -12.00 17.07 -2.30
CA LYS A 83 -13.13 17.32 -3.19
C LYS A 83 -13.22 18.81 -3.56
N GLU A 84 -13.11 19.70 -2.59
CA GLU A 84 -13.10 21.14 -2.81
C GLU A 84 -11.91 21.58 -3.68
N ASP A 85 -10.71 21.04 -3.45
CA ASP A 85 -9.53 21.27 -4.27
C ASP A 85 -9.73 20.75 -5.70
N THR A 86 -10.34 19.59 -5.87
CA THR A 86 -10.66 19.01 -7.18
C THR A 86 -11.67 19.88 -7.93
N ASP A 87 -12.73 20.33 -7.25
CA ASP A 87 -13.73 21.22 -7.81
C ASP A 87 -13.10 22.58 -8.17
N SER A 88 -12.16 23.09 -7.37
CA SER A 88 -11.38 24.30 -7.64
C SER A 88 -10.46 24.15 -8.86
N ILE A 89 -9.81 22.99 -9.02
CA ILE A 89 -9.00 22.68 -10.21
C ILE A 89 -9.88 22.57 -11.47
N LEU A 90 -11.05 21.95 -11.36
CA LEU A 90 -12.03 21.87 -12.44
C LEU A 90 -12.60 23.24 -12.83
N GLN A 91 -12.83 24.10 -11.83
CA GLN A 91 -13.24 25.49 -12.03
C GLN A 91 -12.09 26.41 -12.45
N GLN A 92 -10.84 25.96 -12.35
CA GLN A 92 -9.71 26.67 -12.93
C GLN A 92 -9.82 26.54 -14.46
N ASP A 93 -10.60 27.44 -15.05
CA ASP A 93 -10.78 27.70 -16.48
C ASP A 93 -9.44 27.71 -17.24
N LYS A 94 -8.32 27.96 -16.55
CA LYS A 94 -6.96 27.78 -17.06
C LYS A 94 -6.74 26.45 -17.76
N LEU A 95 -7.30 25.33 -17.30
CA LEU A 95 -7.10 24.04 -17.96
C LEU A 95 -7.87 23.97 -19.27
N MET A 96 -9.06 24.59 -19.32
CA MET A 96 -9.85 24.70 -20.54
C MET A 96 -9.26 25.73 -21.52
N ASP A 97 -8.69 26.83 -21.01
CA ASP A 97 -7.93 27.81 -21.77
C ASP A 97 -6.64 27.21 -22.35
N LEU A 98 -5.91 26.39 -21.57
CA LEU A 98 -4.73 25.66 -22.04
C LEU A 98 -5.08 24.66 -23.13
N VAL A 99 -6.22 23.96 -23.01
CA VAL A 99 -6.72 23.06 -24.06
C VAL A 99 -7.09 23.84 -25.32
N ALA A 100 -7.78 24.97 -25.18
CA ALA A 100 -8.13 25.84 -26.31
C ALA A 100 -6.89 26.45 -26.99
N GLU A 101 -5.86 26.82 -26.22
CA GLU A 101 -4.58 27.30 -26.73
C GLU A 101 -3.82 26.18 -27.46
N LEU A 102 -3.88 24.94 -26.94
CA LEU A 102 -3.31 23.76 -27.59
C LEU A 102 -3.97 23.50 -28.96
N ASP A 103 -5.30 23.54 -29.02
CA ASP A 103 -6.07 23.40 -30.28
C ASP A 103 -5.71 24.50 -31.29
N PHE A 104 -5.52 25.73 -30.81
CA PHE A 104 -5.09 26.86 -31.64
C PHE A 104 -3.67 26.65 -32.19
N ILE A 105 -2.74 26.18 -31.35
CA ILE A 105 -1.37 25.84 -31.75
C ILE A 105 -1.38 24.69 -32.76
N GLU A 106 -2.20 23.66 -32.54
CA GLU A 106 -2.31 22.53 -33.45
C GLU A 106 -2.77 22.98 -34.84
N LYS A 107 -3.84 23.80 -34.92
CA LYS A 107 -4.30 24.40 -36.19
C LYS A 107 -3.22 25.21 -36.88
N LYS A 108 -2.48 26.02 -36.12
CA LYS A 108 -1.38 26.83 -36.65
C LYS A 108 -0.25 25.94 -37.18
N ASN A 109 0.07 24.86 -36.48
CA ASN A 109 1.10 23.91 -36.88
C ASN A 109 0.69 23.16 -38.16
N LEU A 110 -0.58 22.73 -38.25
CA LEU A 110 -1.17 22.16 -39.46
C LEU A 110 -1.12 23.14 -40.64
N GLN A 111 -1.36 24.43 -40.40
CA GLN A 111 -1.24 25.46 -41.43
C GLN A 111 0.21 25.66 -41.88
N VAL A 112 1.16 25.69 -40.95
CA VAL A 112 2.60 25.79 -41.26
C VAL A 112 3.06 24.56 -42.03
N LYS A 113 2.63 23.36 -41.62
CA LYS A 113 2.91 22.11 -42.32
C LYS A 113 2.37 22.15 -43.74
N ASN A 114 1.10 22.52 -43.94
CA ASN A 114 0.51 22.64 -45.28
C ASN A 114 1.22 23.71 -46.14
N SER A 115 1.66 24.81 -45.54
CA SER A 115 2.45 25.85 -46.22
C SER A 115 3.84 25.33 -46.62
N ASN A 116 4.49 24.59 -45.73
CA ASN A 116 5.77 23.95 -46.01
C ASN A 116 5.63 22.86 -47.06
N ASP A 117 4.61 22.01 -47.00
CA ASP A 117 4.36 20.96 -48.00
C ASP A 117 4.13 21.59 -49.38
N LYS A 118 3.39 22.71 -49.46
CA LYS A 118 3.27 23.49 -50.71
C LYS A 118 4.61 24.02 -51.19
N ARG A 119 5.41 24.64 -50.31
CA ARG A 119 6.75 25.13 -50.66
C ARG A 119 7.70 24.02 -51.08
N ILE A 120 7.65 22.86 -50.44
CA ILE A 120 8.43 21.68 -50.78
C ILE A 120 8.02 21.18 -52.16
N ASN A 121 6.73 21.11 -52.46
CA ASN A 121 6.25 20.73 -53.79
C ASN A 121 6.65 21.76 -54.85
N GLU A 122 6.56 23.07 -54.56
CA GLU A 122 7.04 24.13 -55.46
C GLU A 122 8.55 24.02 -55.72
N LEU A 123 9.35 23.75 -54.69
CA LEU A 123 10.79 23.54 -54.82
C LEU A 123 11.10 22.26 -55.59
N ALA A 124 10.37 21.16 -55.36
CA ALA A 124 10.51 19.92 -56.10
C ALA A 124 10.14 20.10 -57.58
N ASP A 125 9.07 20.85 -57.88
CA ASP A 125 8.66 21.19 -59.24
C ASP A 125 9.69 22.11 -59.93
N GLN A 126 10.29 23.06 -59.21
CA GLN A 126 11.40 23.88 -59.71
C GLN A 126 12.65 23.03 -59.96
N TYR A 127 12.99 22.12 -59.05
CA TYR A 127 14.12 21.20 -59.22
C TYR A 127 13.92 20.23 -60.39
N ASN A 128 12.68 19.77 -60.62
CA ASN A 128 12.33 18.95 -61.77
C ASN A 128 12.34 19.73 -63.09
N LYS A 129 12.05 21.04 -63.07
CA LYS A 129 12.11 21.93 -64.24
C LYS A 129 13.53 22.41 -64.56
N ASP A 130 14.37 22.63 -63.56
CA ASP A 130 15.79 22.97 -63.71
C ASP A 130 16.69 21.72 -63.86
N GLY A 131 16.12 20.52 -63.64
CA GLY A 131 16.79 19.22 -63.63
C GLY A 131 16.91 18.50 -64.97
N GLU A 132 16.51 19.10 -66.10
CA GLU A 132 16.84 18.54 -67.43
C GLU A 132 18.35 18.63 -67.75
N ASN A 133 19.15 19.31 -66.91
CA ASN A 133 20.61 19.32 -67.01
C ASN A 133 21.31 19.25 -65.65
N SER A 134 21.25 18.13 -64.93
CA SER A 134 22.41 17.56 -64.21
C SER A 134 22.06 16.30 -63.43
N GLN A 135 22.90 15.29 -63.62
CA GLN A 135 22.95 14.04 -62.88
C GLN A 135 23.27 14.27 -61.41
N THR A 136 22.49 13.66 -60.50
CA THR A 136 22.90 12.65 -59.49
C THR A 136 21.87 12.60 -58.36
N PRO A 137 21.44 11.40 -57.90
CA PRO A 137 20.59 11.28 -56.73
C PRO A 137 21.44 11.45 -55.47
N ILE A 138 21.16 12.49 -54.68
CA ILE A 138 21.77 12.70 -53.37
C ILE A 138 21.01 11.84 -52.36
N ASP A 139 21.70 10.84 -51.78
CA ASP A 139 21.21 10.02 -50.68
C ASP A 139 20.86 10.89 -49.45
N THR A 140 19.56 11.04 -49.19
CA THR A 140 18.99 11.82 -48.08
C THR A 140 19.11 11.13 -46.71
N ILE A 141 19.75 9.96 -46.63
CA ILE A 141 19.86 9.17 -45.38
C ILE A 141 21.00 9.66 -44.47
N ASN A 142 21.99 10.40 -44.99
CA ASN A 142 23.18 10.80 -44.22
C ASN A 142 23.16 12.23 -43.66
N LEU A 143 22.05 12.96 -43.78
CA LEU A 143 21.96 14.37 -43.34
C LEU A 143 21.42 14.55 -41.92
N ILE A 144 20.82 13.53 -41.30
CA ILE A 144 20.22 13.65 -39.96
C ILE A 144 21.25 13.37 -38.85
N ASP A 145 22.31 12.60 -39.12
CA ASP A 145 23.28 12.19 -38.09
C ASP A 145 24.53 13.08 -38.01
N ARG A 146 24.60 14.18 -38.77
CA ARG A 146 25.87 14.91 -38.96
C ARG A 146 26.13 16.05 -37.96
N ASP A 147 25.09 16.61 -37.34
CA ASP A 147 25.25 17.80 -36.47
C ASP A 147 25.43 17.50 -34.97
N GLU A 148 25.23 16.25 -34.50
CA GLU A 148 25.46 15.88 -33.08
C GLU A 148 26.72 15.01 -32.85
N ASN A 149 27.45 14.64 -33.90
CA ASN A 149 28.40 13.51 -33.84
C ASN A 149 29.87 13.86 -33.52
N GLU A 150 30.31 15.12 -33.55
CA GLU A 150 31.73 15.44 -33.30
C GLU A 150 32.14 15.29 -31.81
N ALA A 151 31.22 15.57 -30.88
CA ALA A 151 31.45 15.36 -29.45
C ALA A 151 31.29 13.87 -29.06
N ALA A 152 30.34 13.17 -29.68
CA ALA A 152 30.10 11.74 -29.45
C ALA A 152 31.25 10.87 -29.99
N GLN A 153 31.86 11.26 -31.12
CA GLN A 153 33.01 10.54 -31.70
C GLN A 153 34.25 10.61 -30.80
N LYS A 154 34.55 11.77 -30.18
CA LYS A 154 35.67 11.90 -29.22
C LYS A 154 35.48 11.09 -27.94
N ILE A 155 34.23 10.92 -27.48
CA ILE A 155 33.90 10.07 -26.32
C ILE A 155 34.00 8.57 -26.67
N LEU A 156 33.81 8.21 -27.94
CA LEU A 156 33.94 6.83 -28.42
C LEU A 156 35.39 6.36 -28.61
N GLU A 157 36.36 7.28 -28.66
CA GLU A 157 37.79 6.97 -28.80
C GLU A 157 38.40 6.41 -27.50
N ASP A 158 37.84 6.77 -26.33
CA ASP A 158 38.28 6.25 -25.04
C ASP A 158 37.66 4.86 -24.77
N PRO A 159 38.48 3.79 -24.59
CA PRO A 159 37.98 2.44 -24.34
C PRO A 159 37.15 2.33 -23.06
N VAL A 160 37.39 3.18 -22.04
CA VAL A 160 36.62 3.17 -20.79
C VAL A 160 35.22 3.75 -21.02
N SER A 161 35.14 4.88 -21.72
CA SER A 161 33.89 5.53 -22.10
C SER A 161 33.03 4.64 -23.01
N ARG A 162 33.65 3.96 -23.98
CA ARG A 162 32.95 2.96 -24.82
C ARG A 162 32.38 1.81 -24.00
N ALA A 163 33.13 1.27 -23.05
CA ALA A 163 32.66 0.22 -22.16
C ALA A 163 31.51 0.69 -21.27
N ASN A 164 31.56 1.92 -20.76
CA ASN A 164 30.50 2.50 -19.93
C ASN A 164 29.22 2.76 -20.74
N ILE A 165 29.32 3.29 -21.96
CA ILE A 165 28.18 3.45 -22.86
C ILE A 165 27.55 2.09 -23.17
N LEU A 166 28.36 1.06 -23.42
CA LEU A 166 27.85 -0.29 -23.67
C LEU A 166 27.15 -0.86 -22.43
N LYS A 167 27.72 -0.69 -21.23
CA LYS A 167 27.07 -1.07 -19.96
C LYS A 167 25.74 -0.34 -19.78
N LEU A 168 25.70 0.97 -20.00
CA LEU A 168 24.47 1.76 -19.90
C LEU A 168 23.42 1.30 -20.92
N LYS A 169 23.81 1.05 -22.18
CA LYS A 169 22.92 0.48 -23.20
C LYS A 169 22.39 -0.90 -22.80
N LEU A 170 23.23 -1.75 -22.22
CA LEU A 170 22.83 -3.05 -21.72
C LEU A 170 21.80 -2.91 -20.58
N PHE A 171 22.08 -2.11 -19.56
CA PHE A 171 21.12 -1.89 -18.45
C PHE A 171 19.81 -1.27 -18.93
N ARG A 172 19.86 -0.37 -19.92
CA ARG A 172 18.67 0.17 -20.56
C ARG A 172 17.87 -0.90 -21.29
N SER A 173 18.52 -1.83 -22.00
CA SER A 173 17.83 -2.97 -22.64
C SER A 173 17.23 -3.96 -21.63
N LEU A 174 17.73 -3.97 -20.39
CA LEU A 174 17.13 -4.73 -19.28
C LEU A 174 15.93 -4.01 -18.64
N GLY A 175 15.53 -2.85 -19.17
CA GLY A 175 14.43 -2.05 -18.65
C GLY A 175 14.80 -1.15 -17.46
N VAL A 176 16.10 -0.97 -17.18
CA VAL A 176 16.56 -0.10 -16.08
C VAL A 176 16.98 1.26 -16.63
N VAL A 177 16.25 2.31 -16.25
CA VAL A 177 16.53 3.70 -16.63
C VAL A 177 16.82 4.50 -15.36
N ILE A 178 17.95 5.17 -15.33
CA ILE A 178 18.38 5.97 -14.16
C ILE A 178 18.09 7.43 -14.45
N ASP A 179 17.29 8.07 -13.60
CA ASP A 179 17.16 9.52 -13.56
C ASP A 179 18.03 10.10 -12.45
N VAL A 180 19.17 10.65 -12.88
CA VAL A 180 20.15 11.27 -12.00
C VAL A 180 19.62 12.58 -11.40
N LYS A 181 18.69 13.28 -12.06
CA LYS A 181 18.18 14.58 -11.60
C LYS A 181 17.20 14.42 -10.43
N ALA A 182 16.39 13.37 -10.47
CA ALA A 182 15.37 13.09 -9.47
C ALA A 182 15.82 12.04 -8.43
N GLU A 183 17.08 11.58 -8.49
CA GLU A 183 17.64 10.51 -7.67
C GLU A 183 16.75 9.25 -7.67
N GLN A 184 16.32 8.82 -8.86
CA GLN A 184 15.35 7.73 -9.02
C GLN A 184 15.82 6.74 -10.08
N VAL A 185 15.46 5.48 -9.90
CA VAL A 185 15.65 4.41 -10.89
C VAL A 185 14.28 3.90 -11.30
N PHE A 186 14.01 3.99 -12.59
CA PHE A 186 12.84 3.40 -13.24
C PHE A 186 13.17 1.99 -13.69
N ILE A 187 12.29 1.05 -13.34
CA ILE A 187 12.33 -0.33 -13.83
C ILE A 187 11.06 -0.53 -14.63
N GLU A 188 11.20 -0.65 -15.94
CA GLU A 188 10.10 -0.93 -16.85
C GLU A 188 9.75 -2.42 -16.78
N GLU A 189 8.55 -2.72 -16.30
CA GLU A 189 7.86 -4.00 -16.49
C GLU A 189 6.85 -3.81 -17.63
N SER A 190 6.59 -4.84 -18.45
CA SER A 190 5.85 -4.74 -19.72
C SER A 190 4.53 -3.97 -19.71
N ASP A 191 3.94 -3.74 -18.53
CA ASP A 191 2.70 -2.98 -18.33
C ASP A 191 2.73 -2.07 -17.07
N LYS A 192 3.89 -1.95 -16.38
CA LYS A 192 4.04 -1.19 -15.11
C LYS A 192 5.42 -0.56 -14.99
N LEU A 193 5.47 0.70 -14.56
CA LEU A 193 6.70 1.43 -14.27
C LEU A 193 6.94 1.42 -12.76
N ASP A 194 7.93 0.65 -12.30
CA ASP A 194 8.35 0.67 -10.89
C ASP A 194 9.39 1.76 -10.67
N VAL A 195 9.20 2.59 -9.64
CA VAL A 195 10.10 3.69 -9.28
C VAL A 195 10.81 3.36 -7.97
N LEU A 196 12.14 3.26 -8.01
CA LEU A 196 12.98 3.12 -6.83
C LEU A 196 13.70 4.43 -6.53
N MET A 197 13.41 5.02 -5.37
CA MET A 197 14.13 6.18 -4.86
C MET A 197 15.55 5.79 -4.43
N LEU A 198 16.55 6.52 -4.90
CA LEU A 198 17.96 6.30 -4.56
C LEU A 198 18.36 6.89 -3.20
N ASN A 199 17.45 7.59 -2.51
CA ASN A 199 17.74 8.24 -1.22
C ASN A 199 18.23 7.26 -0.13
N GLU A 200 18.81 7.82 0.93
CA GLU A 200 19.57 7.14 2.00
C GLU A 200 18.76 6.22 2.94
N GLY A 201 17.50 5.92 2.63
CA GLY A 201 16.66 5.07 3.48
C GLY A 201 16.91 3.55 3.36
N TYR A 202 17.45 3.08 2.23
CA TYR A 202 17.61 1.65 1.96
C TYR A 202 19.08 1.24 1.82
N SER A 203 19.43 0.10 2.42
CA SER A 203 20.76 -0.53 2.25
C SER A 203 21.03 -0.86 0.78
N ASN A 204 22.29 -0.73 0.35
CA ASN A 204 22.73 -1.10 -1.00
C ASN A 204 22.41 -2.56 -1.33
N TYR A 205 22.40 -3.45 -0.33
CA TYR A 205 21.98 -4.85 -0.50
C TYR A 205 20.51 -4.95 -0.90
N PHE A 206 19.64 -4.19 -0.23
CA PHE A 206 18.21 -4.17 -0.51
C PHE A 206 17.93 -3.60 -1.90
N LYS A 207 18.53 -2.44 -2.23
CA LYS A 207 18.41 -1.82 -3.56
C LYS A 207 18.79 -2.79 -4.67
N THR A 208 19.93 -3.47 -4.51
CA THR A 208 20.42 -4.46 -5.48
C THR A 208 19.48 -5.66 -5.60
N LYS A 209 19.07 -6.25 -4.48
CA LYS A 209 18.16 -7.40 -4.48
C LYS A 209 16.82 -7.06 -5.16
N TYR A 210 16.26 -5.90 -4.84
CA TYR A 210 15.00 -5.42 -5.38
C TYR A 210 15.06 -5.24 -6.90
N ILE A 211 16.09 -4.56 -7.42
CA ILE A 211 16.29 -4.36 -8.85
C ILE A 211 16.39 -5.72 -9.57
N TRP A 212 17.16 -6.67 -9.03
CA TRP A 212 17.33 -7.99 -9.63
C TRP A 212 16.06 -8.86 -9.63
N GLU A 213 15.25 -8.81 -8.56
CA GLU A 213 13.98 -9.55 -8.51
C GLU A 213 12.98 -9.05 -9.56
N ARG A 214 12.94 -7.73 -9.78
CA ARG A 214 12.06 -7.12 -10.79
C ARG A 214 12.51 -7.43 -12.22
N ILE A 215 13.81 -7.38 -12.49
CA ILE A 215 14.36 -7.78 -13.79
C ILE A 215 14.08 -9.26 -14.10
N LYS A 216 14.22 -10.17 -13.12
CA LYS A 216 13.91 -11.61 -13.31
C LYS A 216 12.44 -11.83 -13.64
N THR A 217 11.55 -11.16 -12.91
CA THR A 217 10.10 -11.25 -13.14
C THR A 217 9.71 -10.80 -14.55
N ASN A 218 10.39 -9.78 -15.08
CA ASN A 218 10.21 -9.32 -16.46
C ASN A 218 10.67 -10.40 -17.47
N LYS A 219 11.84 -11.00 -17.26
CA LYS A 219 12.37 -12.05 -18.13
C LYS A 219 11.51 -13.33 -18.14
N ASP A 220 11.04 -13.77 -16.98
CA ASP A 220 10.22 -14.99 -16.86
C ASP A 220 8.85 -14.84 -17.53
N LYS A 221 8.35 -13.61 -17.74
CA LYS A 221 7.11 -13.34 -18.50
C LYS A 221 7.33 -13.29 -20.01
N LEU A 222 8.54 -12.98 -20.47
CA LEU A 222 8.93 -13.00 -21.88
C LEU A 222 9.19 -14.42 -22.41
N ASP A 223 9.58 -15.37 -21.56
CA ASP A 223 9.78 -16.79 -21.95
C ASP A 223 8.47 -17.61 -21.99
N VAL A 224 7.30 -16.99 -21.71
CA VAL A 224 5.97 -17.64 -21.71
C VAL A 224 5.14 -17.29 -22.96
N VAL A 225 5.73 -16.59 -23.94
CA VAL A 225 5.15 -16.30 -25.26
C VAL A 225 5.98 -16.96 -26.35
#